data_AF-A0A1S9C785-F1
#
_entry.id   AF-A0A1S9C785-F1
#
_cell.length_a   1.000
_cell.length_b   1.000
_cell.length_c   1.000
_cell.angle_alpha   90.00
_cell.angle_beta   90.00
_cell.angle_gamma   90.00
#
_symmetry.space_group_name_H-M   'P 1'
#
loop_
_entity.id
_entity.type
_entity.pdbx_description
1 polymer ?
#
loop_
_entity_poly.entity_id
_entity_poly.type
_entity_poly.pdbx_seq_one_letter_code
_entity_poly.pdbx_strand_id
1 'polypeptide(L)'
;MIDNNIHSVNLLNDQKKYFKWFEQFINTLDRKFSKTNVEKFLAIWVPTNVKYLNSSQIYSLTNVLEDILICSNIKNMKDIFSLINFYKAEYYRMFKVKQLIMNLCDNSHINQNSNVVDLTLYKQSLVKKKDKFSKYVKGYFKIKEINFEGNILVEDLATNKLYKILYNPELLRYFQLEDVLKATLKKKSFLIHWDVERINSYYNKNVLKYLSERLY
;
A
#
# COMPACT_ATOMS: atom_id res chain seq x y z
N MET A 1 20.30 33.70 -6.09
CA MET A 1 19.25 34.27 -5.23
C MET A 1 17.82 33.91 -5.65
N ILE A 2 17.58 33.35 -6.84
CA ILE A 2 16.23 33.00 -7.32
C ILE A 2 15.76 31.61 -6.82
N ASP A 3 16.68 30.66 -6.65
CA ASP A 3 16.36 29.27 -6.25
C ASP A 3 15.81 29.14 -4.81
N ASN A 4 16.26 29.99 -3.88
CA ASN A 4 15.78 29.97 -2.50
C ASN A 4 14.33 30.47 -2.37
N ASN A 5 13.89 31.38 -3.25
CA ASN A 5 12.52 31.87 -3.27
C ASN A 5 11.55 30.84 -3.87
N ILE A 6 11.98 30.10 -4.91
CA ILE A 6 11.16 29.04 -5.49
C ILE A 6 11.02 27.87 -4.50
N HIS A 7 12.11 27.50 -3.82
CA HIS A 7 12.08 26.41 -2.84
C HIS A 7 11.22 26.74 -1.61
N SER A 8 11.25 27.98 -1.13
CA SER A 8 10.43 28.42 0.01
C SER A 8 8.94 28.53 -0.34
N VAL A 9 8.60 29.02 -1.54
CA VAL A 9 7.21 29.06 -2.04
C VAL A 9 6.64 27.65 -2.22
N ASN A 10 7.44 26.71 -2.74
CA ASN A 10 7.03 25.31 -2.87
C ASN A 10 6.79 24.65 -1.50
N LEU A 11 7.63 24.94 -0.50
CA LEU A 11 7.48 24.42 0.86
C LEU A 11 6.19 24.93 1.52
N LEU A 12 5.89 26.21 1.39
CA LEU A 12 4.67 26.83 1.93
C LEU A 12 3.39 26.29 1.27
N ASN A 13 3.42 26.05 -0.05
CA ASN A 13 2.30 25.45 -0.77
C ASN A 13 2.08 24.00 -0.35
N ASP A 14 3.16 23.25 -0.14
CA ASP A 14 3.11 21.88 0.37
C ASP A 14 2.56 21.82 1.79
N GLN A 15 2.99 22.71 2.69
CA GLN A 15 2.46 22.80 4.05
C GLN A 15 0.95 23.07 4.06
N LYS A 16 0.47 24.05 3.29
CA LYS A 16 -0.97 24.35 3.17
C LYS A 16 -1.76 23.16 2.62
N LYS A 17 -1.19 22.43 1.65
CA LYS A 17 -1.80 21.24 1.07
C LYS A 17 -1.92 20.10 2.09
N TYR A 18 -0.86 19.80 2.83
CA TYR A 18 -0.89 18.72 3.84
C TYR A 18 -1.78 19.06 5.03
N PHE A 19 -1.81 20.33 5.45
CA PHE A 19 -2.77 20.79 6.45
C PHE A 19 -4.20 20.57 5.98
N LYS A 20 -4.53 20.97 4.74
CA LYS A 20 -5.86 20.72 4.15
C LYS A 20 -6.22 19.24 4.08
N TRP A 21 -5.27 18.36 3.77
CA TRP A 21 -5.49 16.91 3.78
C TRP A 21 -5.87 16.41 5.17
N PHE A 22 -5.13 16.85 6.18
CA PHE A 22 -5.41 16.46 7.55
C PHE A 22 -6.75 17.03 8.05
N GLU A 23 -7.04 18.30 7.73
CA GLU A 23 -8.31 18.96 8.02
C GLU A 23 -9.50 18.22 7.37
N GLN A 24 -9.38 17.89 6.08
CA GLN A 24 -10.39 17.08 5.36
C GLN A 24 -10.63 15.74 6.05
N PHE A 25 -9.56 15.07 6.48
CA PHE A 25 -9.68 13.79 7.19
C PHE A 25 -10.34 13.95 8.57
N ILE A 26 -9.89 14.89 9.40
CA ILE A 26 -10.45 15.11 10.74
C ILE A 26 -11.91 15.55 10.66
N ASN A 27 -12.31 16.29 9.63
CA ASN A 27 -13.70 16.68 9.39
C ASN A 27 -14.63 15.49 9.05
N THR A 28 -14.07 14.34 8.63
CA THR A 28 -14.83 13.09 8.44
C THR A 28 -14.96 12.24 9.71
N LEU A 29 -14.34 12.68 10.82
CA LEU A 29 -14.37 12.01 12.12
C LEU A 29 -14.98 12.94 13.18
N ASP A 30 -15.02 12.51 14.44
CA ASP A 30 -15.49 13.29 15.62
C ASP A 30 -14.65 14.56 15.93
N ARG A 31 -13.92 15.11 14.95
CA ARG A 31 -13.17 16.37 14.97
C ARG A 31 -12.11 16.51 16.07
N LYS A 32 -11.78 15.43 16.77
CA LYS A 32 -10.79 15.43 17.83
C LYS A 32 -9.42 15.03 17.29
N PHE A 33 -8.42 15.87 17.49
CA PHE A 33 -7.04 15.44 17.29
C PHE A 33 -6.65 14.45 18.40
N SER A 34 -6.43 13.19 18.04
CA SER A 34 -6.09 12.10 18.96
C SER A 34 -5.05 11.19 18.33
N LYS A 35 -4.32 10.43 19.15
CA LYS A 35 -3.35 9.43 18.68
C LYS A 35 -3.96 8.46 17.67
N THR A 36 -5.17 7.97 17.94
CA THR A 36 -5.91 7.07 17.05
C THR A 36 -6.24 7.73 15.72
N ASN A 37 -6.66 9.00 15.70
CA ASN A 37 -6.98 9.69 14.46
C ASN A 37 -5.72 9.99 13.64
N VAL A 38 -4.61 10.36 14.28
CA VAL A 38 -3.31 10.49 13.61
C VAL A 38 -2.86 9.15 13.04
N GLU A 39 -3.02 8.05 13.78
CA GLU A 39 -2.68 6.71 13.28
C GLU A 39 -3.59 6.30 12.11
N LYS A 40 -4.91 6.53 12.18
CA LYS A 40 -5.84 6.26 11.07
C LYS A 40 -5.50 7.10 9.83
N PHE A 41 -5.14 8.37 10.01
CA PHE A 41 -4.71 9.24 8.92
C PHE A 41 -3.47 8.67 8.22
N LEU A 42 -2.46 8.29 9.01
CA LEU A 42 -1.18 7.82 8.50
C LEU A 42 -1.24 6.38 7.94
N ALA A 43 -1.95 5.48 8.62
CA ALA A 43 -2.03 4.08 8.24
C ALA A 43 -2.95 3.84 7.04
N ILE A 44 -4.02 4.63 6.89
CA ILE A 44 -5.06 4.38 5.88
C ILE A 44 -5.19 5.54 4.90
N TRP A 45 -5.53 6.73 5.40
CA TRP A 45 -5.98 7.82 4.53
C TRP A 45 -4.88 8.23 3.55
N VAL A 46 -3.65 8.41 4.04
CA VAL A 46 -2.52 8.80 3.19
C VAL A 46 -2.19 7.72 2.15
N PRO A 47 -1.95 6.44 2.49
CA PRO A 47 -1.67 5.41 1.50
C PRO A 47 -2.80 5.17 0.48
N THR A 48 -4.06 5.38 0.88
CA THR A 48 -5.24 5.24 0.00
C THR A 48 -5.36 6.42 -0.99
N ASN A 49 -5.27 7.65 -0.50
CA ASN A 49 -5.59 8.85 -1.30
C ASN A 49 -4.38 9.44 -2.01
N VAL A 50 -3.17 9.18 -1.50
CA VAL A 50 -1.94 9.72 -2.06
C VAL A 50 -1.27 8.66 -2.91
N LYS A 51 -1.08 8.96 -4.20
CA LYS A 51 -0.43 8.03 -5.13
C LYS A 51 1.06 7.87 -4.83
N TYR A 52 1.75 8.98 -4.59
CA TYR A 52 3.18 9.05 -4.38
C TYR A 52 3.55 10.22 -3.46
N LEU A 53 4.56 10.01 -2.63
CA LEU A 53 5.29 11.06 -1.92
C LEU A 53 6.80 10.80 -2.10
N ASN A 54 7.54 11.83 -2.50
CA ASN A 54 9.00 11.79 -2.43
C ASN A 54 9.50 12.10 -1.00
N SER A 55 10.80 11.94 -0.75
CA SER A 55 11.38 12.12 0.59
C SER A 55 11.13 13.52 1.19
N SER A 56 11.18 14.57 0.38
CA SER A 56 10.92 15.95 0.83
C SER A 56 9.44 16.15 1.20
N GLN A 57 8.53 15.56 0.43
CA GLN A 57 7.10 15.60 0.69
C GLN A 57 6.72 14.79 1.94
N ILE A 58 7.35 13.63 2.16
CA ILE A 58 7.20 12.85 3.40
C ILE A 58 7.63 13.69 4.60
N TYR A 59 8.81 14.32 4.52
CA TYR A 59 9.33 15.18 5.58
C TYR A 59 8.39 16.36 5.87
N SER A 60 7.89 17.01 4.82
CA SER A 60 6.97 18.14 4.93
C SER A 60 5.62 17.73 5.55
N LEU A 61 5.07 16.58 5.14
CA LEU A 61 3.85 16.02 5.74
C LEU A 61 4.03 15.73 7.23
N THR A 62 5.15 15.11 7.62
CA THR A 62 5.42 14.76 9.02
C THR A 62 5.60 16.02 9.87
N ASN A 63 6.31 17.03 9.36
CA ASN A 63 6.51 18.29 10.07
C ASN A 63 5.19 19.03 10.30
N VAL A 64 4.29 19.07 9.31
CA VAL A 64 2.96 19.68 9.50
C VAL A 64 2.19 18.98 10.62
N LEU A 65 2.25 17.65 10.73
CA LEU A 65 1.59 16.93 11.81
C LEU A 65 2.23 17.21 13.17
N GLU A 66 3.55 17.37 13.23
CA GLU A 66 4.28 17.78 14.44
C GLU A 66 3.90 19.21 14.86
N ASP A 67 3.82 20.15 13.92
CA ASP A 67 3.39 21.53 14.17
C ASP A 67 1.97 21.57 14.71
N ILE A 68 1.04 20.84 14.10
CA ILE A 68 -0.35 20.75 14.59
C ILE A 68 -0.36 20.17 16.01
N LEU A 69 0.44 19.14 16.28
CA LEU A 69 0.53 18.51 17.60
C LEU A 69 1.05 19.50 18.66
N ILE A 70 2.08 20.28 18.34
CA ILE A 70 2.63 21.34 19.21
C ILE A 70 1.54 22.38 19.51
N CYS A 71 0.84 22.86 18.48
CA CYS A 71 -0.20 23.89 18.63
C CYS A 71 -1.45 23.38 19.38
N SER A 72 -1.73 22.08 19.34
CA SER A 72 -2.96 21.49 19.90
C SER A 72 -2.90 21.15 21.40
N ASN A 73 -1.73 21.29 22.05
CA ASN A 73 -1.50 21.07 23.48
C ASN A 73 -2.08 19.74 24.03
N ILE A 74 -1.81 18.64 23.34
CA ILE A 74 -2.42 17.33 23.63
C ILE A 74 -1.68 16.57 24.73
N LYS A 75 -2.43 16.05 25.71
CA LYS A 75 -1.97 15.04 26.66
C LYS A 75 -1.62 13.77 25.87
N ASN A 76 -0.34 13.37 25.82
CA ASN A 76 0.27 12.27 25.02
C ASN A 76 1.07 12.70 23.78
N MET A 77 1.60 13.93 23.78
CA MET A 77 2.47 14.42 22.70
C MET A 77 3.63 13.48 22.33
N LYS A 78 4.36 12.92 23.32
CA LYS A 78 5.50 12.02 23.09
C LYS A 78 5.12 10.79 22.26
N ASP A 79 3.99 10.18 22.57
CA ASP A 79 3.49 8.99 21.87
C ASP A 79 3.12 9.29 20.42
N ILE A 80 2.46 10.44 20.18
CA ILE A 80 2.06 10.86 18.84
C ILE A 80 3.31 11.24 18.02
N PHE A 81 4.30 11.87 18.65
CA PHE A 81 5.58 12.19 18.00
C PHE A 81 6.36 10.92 17.61
N SER A 82 6.38 9.91 18.49
CA SER A 82 6.97 8.60 18.16
C SER A 82 6.24 7.93 16.99
N LEU A 83 4.92 8.02 16.97
CA LEU A 83 4.08 7.51 15.87
C LEU A 83 4.38 8.21 14.54
N ILE A 84 4.48 9.55 14.53
CA ILE A 84 4.81 10.32 13.31
C ILE A 84 6.19 9.93 12.79
N ASN A 85 7.19 9.82 13.67
CA ASN A 85 8.54 9.40 13.28
C ASN A 85 8.59 7.96 12.75
N PHE A 86 7.80 7.05 13.32
CA PHE A 86 7.66 5.70 12.78
C PHE A 86 7.14 5.75 11.34
N TYR A 87 6.06 6.49 11.07
CA TYR A 87 5.51 6.60 9.71
C TYR A 87 6.41 7.37 8.74
N LYS A 88 7.22 8.31 9.22
CA LYS A 88 8.25 8.99 8.42
C LYS A 88 9.20 7.98 7.77
N ALA A 89 9.69 7.01 8.57
CA ALA A 89 10.55 5.94 8.08
C ALA A 89 9.78 4.94 7.20
N GLU A 90 8.59 4.53 7.65
CA GLU A 90 7.79 3.53 6.93
C GLU A 90 7.29 4.01 5.56
N TYR A 91 6.96 5.29 5.42
CA TYR A 91 6.48 5.84 4.14
C TYR A 91 7.50 5.76 3.04
N TYR A 92 8.79 5.91 3.35
CA TYR A 92 9.82 5.73 2.35
C TYR A 92 9.75 4.32 1.74
N ARG A 93 9.60 3.30 2.58
CA ARG A 93 9.41 1.91 2.17
C ARG A 93 8.09 1.72 1.42
N MET A 94 6.96 2.13 2.01
CA MET A 94 5.62 1.92 1.44
C MET A 94 5.44 2.57 0.07
N PHE A 95 5.88 3.81 -0.12
CA PHE A 95 5.74 4.50 -1.41
C PHE A 95 6.73 3.97 -2.45
N LYS A 96 7.93 3.55 -2.04
CA LYS A 96 8.87 2.88 -2.93
C LYS A 96 8.30 1.54 -3.42
N VAL A 97 7.74 0.73 -2.53
CA VAL A 97 7.05 -0.52 -2.90
C VAL A 97 5.89 -0.22 -3.84
N LYS A 98 5.01 0.73 -3.49
CA LYS A 98 3.86 1.11 -4.31
C LYS A 98 4.28 1.53 -5.72
N GLN A 99 5.32 2.35 -5.87
CA GLN A 99 5.86 2.74 -7.18
C GLN A 99 6.43 1.56 -7.95
N LEU A 100 7.27 0.74 -7.32
CA LEU A 100 7.89 -0.42 -7.96
C LEU A 100 6.84 -1.39 -8.48
N ILE A 101 5.79 -1.62 -7.69
CA ILE A 101 4.69 -2.49 -8.10
C ILE A 101 3.86 -1.86 -9.22
N MET A 102 3.56 -0.55 -9.15
CA MET A 102 2.84 0.12 -10.24
C MET A 102 3.59 0.01 -11.56
N ASN A 103 4.90 0.25 -11.55
CA ASN A 103 5.76 0.10 -12.74
C ASN A 103 5.76 -1.35 -13.28
N LEU A 104 5.57 -2.36 -12.45
CA LEU A 104 5.44 -3.75 -12.91
C LEU A 104 4.05 -4.06 -13.49
N CYS A 105 3.00 -3.54 -12.87
CA CYS A 105 1.62 -3.73 -13.36
C CYS A 105 1.46 -3.11 -14.75
N ASP A 106 2.08 -1.94 -14.98
CA ASP A 106 2.07 -1.26 -16.27
C ASP A 106 3.00 -1.94 -17.31
N ASN A 107 4.00 -2.73 -16.86
CA ASN A 107 4.94 -3.48 -17.70
C ASN A 107 4.67 -5.00 -17.68
N SER A 108 3.43 -5.46 -17.48
CA SER A 108 3.10 -6.89 -17.29
C SER A 108 3.35 -7.80 -18.52
N HIS A 109 4.10 -7.34 -19.52
CA HIS A 109 4.62 -8.14 -20.64
C HIS A 109 6.03 -8.70 -20.38
N ILE A 110 6.56 -8.62 -19.16
CA ILE A 110 7.82 -9.30 -18.87
C ILE A 110 7.58 -10.81 -18.85
N ASN A 111 7.98 -11.42 -19.96
CA ASN A 111 8.32 -12.82 -20.18
C ASN A 111 9.06 -13.40 -18.96
N GLN A 112 8.33 -13.77 -17.92
CA GLN A 112 8.84 -14.67 -16.89
C GLN A 112 8.42 -16.06 -17.30
N ASN A 113 9.39 -16.85 -17.76
CA ASN A 113 9.21 -18.27 -18.09
C ASN A 113 8.67 -19.01 -16.86
N SER A 114 7.36 -19.15 -16.77
CA SER A 114 6.72 -19.93 -15.72
C SER A 114 6.88 -21.41 -16.07
N ASN A 115 7.95 -22.04 -15.56
CA ASN A 115 8.27 -23.44 -15.86
C ASN A 115 7.32 -24.47 -15.19
N VAL A 116 6.26 -24.02 -14.50
CA VAL A 116 5.33 -24.91 -13.80
C VAL A 116 3.91 -24.74 -14.34
N VAL A 117 3.58 -25.61 -15.30
CA VAL A 117 2.24 -25.75 -15.89
C VAL A 117 1.54 -26.94 -15.23
N ASP A 118 0.33 -26.74 -14.72
CA ASP A 118 -0.49 -27.85 -14.24
C ASP A 118 -1.09 -28.61 -15.44
N LEU A 119 -0.53 -29.78 -15.72
CA LEU A 119 -0.91 -30.64 -16.84
C LEU A 119 -2.35 -31.17 -16.73
N THR A 120 -2.89 -31.27 -15.52
CA THR A 120 -4.26 -31.76 -15.26
C THR A 120 -5.27 -30.70 -15.70
N LEU A 121 -5.02 -29.44 -15.33
CA LEU A 121 -5.81 -28.29 -15.78
C LEU A 121 -5.68 -28.05 -17.29
N TYR A 122 -4.49 -28.28 -17.86
CA TYR A 122 -4.26 -28.19 -19.31
C TYR A 122 -5.14 -29.17 -20.08
N LYS A 123 -5.12 -30.45 -19.71
CA LYS A 123 -5.96 -31.49 -20.33
C LYS A 123 -7.46 -31.18 -20.23
N GLN A 124 -7.92 -30.64 -19.10
CA GLN A 124 -9.32 -30.27 -18.91
C GLN A 124 -9.77 -29.06 -19.77
N SER A 125 -8.86 -28.14 -20.09
CA SER A 125 -9.18 -26.97 -20.91
C SER A 125 -9.30 -27.26 -22.39
N LEU A 126 -8.57 -28.26 -22.91
CA LEU A 126 -8.68 -28.71 -24.29
C LEU A 126 -10.10 -29.19 -24.62
N VAL A 127 -10.83 -29.69 -23.61
CA VAL A 127 -12.22 -30.15 -23.72
C VAL A 127 -13.23 -29.00 -23.61
N LYS A 128 -12.86 -27.85 -23.02
CA LYS A 128 -13.76 -26.70 -22.78
C LYS A 128 -13.34 -25.49 -23.61
N LYS A 129 -13.35 -25.61 -24.93
CA LYS A 129 -13.26 -24.43 -25.81
C LYS A 129 -14.60 -23.70 -25.88
N LYS A 130 -14.69 -22.64 -25.07
CA LYS A 130 -15.49 -21.41 -25.19
C LYS A 130 -15.92 -20.98 -23.79
N ASP A 131 -15.05 -20.28 -23.07
CA ASP A 131 -15.45 -19.11 -22.28
C ASP A 131 -14.24 -18.38 -21.69
N LYS A 132 -14.41 -17.09 -21.46
CA LYS A 132 -13.41 -16.13 -20.95
C LYS A 132 -12.91 -16.54 -19.55
N PHE A 133 -11.83 -17.33 -19.46
CA PHE A 133 -11.33 -17.87 -18.18
C PHE A 133 -10.25 -17.01 -17.47
N SER A 134 -10.36 -15.69 -17.49
CA SER A 134 -9.63 -14.86 -16.53
C SER A 134 -10.48 -14.68 -15.28
N LYS A 135 -10.20 -15.48 -14.24
CA LYS A 135 -10.78 -15.28 -12.91
C LYS A 135 -10.03 -14.14 -12.21
N TYR A 136 -10.80 -13.15 -11.77
CA TYR A 136 -10.29 -11.99 -11.04
C TYR A 136 -10.72 -12.06 -9.58
N VAL A 137 -9.81 -11.75 -8.68
CA VAL A 137 -10.11 -11.60 -7.25
C VAL A 137 -9.61 -10.24 -6.81
N LYS A 138 -10.54 -9.40 -6.35
CA LYS A 138 -10.23 -8.07 -5.82
C LYS A 138 -10.47 -8.08 -4.32
N GLY A 139 -9.52 -7.57 -3.56
CA GLY A 139 -9.61 -7.61 -2.11
C GLY A 139 -8.45 -6.95 -1.40
N TYR A 140 -8.42 -7.18 -0.10
CA TYR A 140 -7.30 -6.84 0.78
C TYR A 140 -6.57 -8.13 1.12
N PHE A 141 -5.29 -8.19 0.77
CA PHE A 141 -4.47 -9.38 0.91
C PHE A 141 -3.33 -9.11 1.88
N LYS A 142 -3.25 -9.90 2.95
CA LYS A 142 -2.16 -9.82 3.94
C LYS A 142 -1.02 -10.72 3.53
N ILE A 143 0.21 -10.23 3.60
CA ILE A 143 1.41 -11.01 3.29
C ILE A 143 1.69 -11.99 4.42
N LYS A 144 1.69 -13.28 4.08
CA LYS A 144 1.94 -14.40 5.01
C LYS A 144 3.36 -14.90 4.91
N GLU A 145 3.89 -15.01 3.70
CA GLU A 145 5.22 -15.54 3.43
C GLU A 145 5.86 -14.77 2.28
N ILE A 146 7.18 -14.57 2.37
CA ILE A 146 8.00 -13.98 1.32
C ILE A 146 9.07 -15.00 0.98
N ASN A 147 9.00 -15.60 -0.20
CA ASN A 147 10.05 -16.44 -0.73
C ASN A 147 10.90 -15.60 -1.69
N PHE A 148 12.13 -15.29 -1.26
CA PHE A 148 13.09 -14.50 -2.04
C PHE A 148 13.50 -15.12 -3.39
N GLU A 149 13.11 -16.38 -3.66
CA GLU A 149 13.22 -17.03 -4.98
C GLU A 149 12.22 -16.49 -6.02
N GLY A 150 11.28 -15.61 -5.64
CA GLY A 150 10.42 -14.89 -6.58
C GLY A 150 8.92 -15.10 -6.39
N ASN A 151 8.46 -15.38 -5.17
CA ASN A 151 7.02 -15.43 -4.89
C ASN A 151 6.67 -14.95 -3.48
N ILE A 152 5.43 -14.49 -3.33
CA ILE A 152 4.84 -14.15 -2.04
C ILE A 152 3.54 -14.94 -1.85
N LEU A 153 3.28 -15.39 -0.63
CA LEU A 153 1.99 -15.96 -0.25
C LEU A 153 1.17 -14.87 0.42
N VAL A 154 -0.04 -14.65 -0.07
CA VAL A 154 -0.96 -13.66 0.51
C VAL A 154 -2.29 -14.29 0.89
N GLU A 155 -2.85 -13.85 2.01
CA GLU A 155 -4.15 -14.27 2.53
C GLU A 155 -5.19 -13.18 2.25
N ASP A 156 -6.28 -13.53 1.56
CA ASP A 156 -7.44 -12.64 1.44
C ASP A 156 -8.12 -12.48 2.80
N LEU A 157 -8.17 -11.25 3.29
CA LEU A 157 -8.73 -10.91 4.60
C LEU A 157 -10.24 -11.19 4.70
N ALA A 158 -10.96 -11.26 3.58
CA ALA A 158 -12.40 -11.52 3.59
C ALA A 158 -12.73 -13.02 3.65
N THR A 159 -11.96 -13.85 2.95
CA THR A 159 -12.27 -15.28 2.81
C THR A 159 -11.25 -16.22 3.44
N ASN A 160 -10.17 -15.69 4.01
CA ASN A 160 -9.00 -16.44 4.49
C ASN A 160 -8.39 -17.38 3.45
N LYS A 161 -8.58 -17.10 2.15
CA LYS A 161 -8.02 -17.90 1.06
C LYS A 161 -6.60 -17.46 0.79
N LEU A 162 -5.72 -18.43 0.56
CA LEU A 162 -4.32 -18.18 0.25
C LEU A 162 -4.09 -18.13 -1.27
N TYR A 163 -3.31 -17.15 -1.69
CA TYR A 163 -2.93 -16.90 -3.07
C TYR A 163 -1.42 -16.78 -3.16
N LYS A 164 -0.79 -17.63 -3.98
CA LYS A 164 0.65 -17.54 -4.28
C LYS A 164 0.84 -16.63 -5.48
N ILE A 165 1.54 -15.51 -5.29
CA ILE A 165 1.77 -14.49 -6.31
C ILE A 165 3.23 -14.52 -6.75
N LEU A 166 3.47 -14.52 -8.06
CA LEU A 166 4.82 -14.42 -8.62
C LEU A 166 5.31 -12.97 -8.57
N TYR A 167 6.56 -12.77 -8.16
CA TYR A 167 7.19 -11.45 -8.08
C TYR A 167 8.65 -11.50 -8.51
N ASN A 168 9.18 -10.38 -8.99
CA ASN A 168 10.61 -10.23 -9.21
C ASN A 168 11.36 -10.30 -7.85
N PRO A 169 12.32 -11.23 -7.67
CA PRO A 169 13.15 -11.36 -6.47
C PRO A 169 13.73 -10.05 -5.94
N GLU A 170 14.18 -9.16 -6.84
CA GLU A 170 14.81 -7.88 -6.46
C GLU A 170 13.86 -6.91 -5.75
N LEU A 171 12.56 -7.13 -5.88
CA LEU A 171 11.54 -6.29 -5.28
C LEU A 171 11.05 -6.83 -3.94
N LEU A 172 11.25 -8.13 -3.70
CA LEU A 172 10.82 -8.81 -2.48
C LEU A 172 11.46 -8.24 -1.21
N ARG A 173 12.67 -7.68 -1.31
CA ARG A 173 13.38 -7.01 -0.20
C ARG A 173 12.64 -5.82 0.41
N TYR A 174 11.64 -5.25 -0.28
CA TYR A 174 10.89 -4.10 0.22
C TYR A 174 9.56 -4.49 0.87
N PHE A 175 9.08 -5.70 0.61
CA PHE A 175 7.89 -6.26 1.25
C PHE A 175 8.21 -6.68 2.68
N GLN A 176 7.21 -6.65 3.55
CA GLN A 176 7.32 -7.16 4.90
C GLN A 176 6.15 -8.09 5.21
N LEU A 177 6.39 -9.02 6.14
CA LEU A 177 5.33 -9.87 6.66
C LEU A 177 4.24 -9.01 7.31
N GLU A 178 3.00 -9.47 7.21
CA GLU A 178 1.79 -8.82 7.73
C GLU A 178 1.38 -7.51 7.05
N ASP A 179 2.17 -6.99 6.10
CA ASP A 179 1.75 -5.88 5.27
C ASP A 179 0.52 -6.25 4.42
N VAL A 180 -0.24 -5.24 4.01
CA VAL A 180 -1.53 -5.45 3.33
C VAL A 180 -1.53 -4.79 1.96
N LEU A 181 -1.95 -5.57 0.97
CA LEU A 181 -2.13 -5.17 -0.42
C LEU A 181 -3.61 -5.01 -0.72
N LYS A 182 -4.05 -3.83 -1.13
CA LYS A 182 -5.34 -3.68 -1.81
C LYS A 182 -5.10 -3.83 -3.29
N ALA A 183 -5.44 -4.99 -3.84
CA ALA A 183 -5.08 -5.36 -5.19
C ALA A 183 -6.22 -6.09 -5.91
N THR A 184 -6.04 -6.24 -7.22
CA THR A 184 -6.79 -7.16 -8.08
C THR A 184 -5.82 -8.20 -8.60
N LEU A 185 -6.08 -9.45 -8.25
CA LEU A 185 -5.31 -10.61 -8.68
C LEU A 185 -6.00 -11.25 -9.89
N LYS A 186 -5.20 -11.68 -10.86
CA LYS A 186 -5.64 -12.38 -12.05
C LYS A 186 -5.11 -13.78 -12.05
N LYS A 187 -5.99 -14.77 -12.23
CA LYS A 187 -5.56 -16.15 -12.47
C LYS A 187 -5.13 -16.27 -13.92
N LYS A 188 -3.84 -16.49 -14.16
CA LYS A 188 -3.39 -17.02 -15.45
C LYS A 188 -3.84 -18.47 -15.57
N SER A 189 -4.48 -18.80 -16.69
CA SER A 189 -4.85 -20.17 -16.99
C SER A 189 -3.59 -21.06 -16.94
N PHE A 190 -3.72 -22.27 -16.38
CA PHE A 190 -2.66 -23.29 -16.30
C PHE A 190 -1.52 -23.04 -15.32
N LEU A 191 -1.47 -21.89 -14.65
CA LEU A 191 -0.46 -21.60 -13.63
C LEU A 191 -1.03 -21.77 -12.24
N ILE A 192 -0.25 -22.37 -11.34
CA ILE A 192 -0.58 -22.44 -9.90
C ILE A 192 -0.54 -21.03 -9.28
N HIS A 193 0.30 -20.16 -9.81
CA HIS A 193 0.48 -18.78 -9.37
C HIS A 193 -0.65 -17.86 -9.85
N TRP A 194 -0.82 -16.76 -9.11
CA TRP A 194 -1.65 -15.62 -9.47
C TRP A 194 -0.75 -14.44 -9.83
N ASP A 195 -1.22 -13.61 -10.74
CA ASP A 195 -0.54 -12.36 -11.07
C ASP A 195 -1.27 -11.19 -10.42
N VAL A 196 -0.51 -10.15 -10.09
CA VAL A 196 -1.08 -8.87 -9.71
C VAL A 196 -1.42 -8.10 -10.98
N GLU A 197 -2.71 -7.94 -11.28
CA GLU A 197 -3.14 -7.09 -12.39
C GLU A 197 -3.08 -5.62 -12.01
N ARG A 198 -3.50 -5.29 -10.79
CA ARG A 198 -3.53 -3.90 -10.31
C ARG A 198 -3.33 -3.83 -8.81
N ILE A 199 -2.53 -2.87 -8.36
CA ILE A 199 -2.49 -2.44 -6.96
C ILE A 199 -3.14 -1.08 -6.81
N ASN A 200 -4.17 -1.02 -5.96
CA ASN A 200 -4.79 0.23 -5.57
C ASN A 200 -4.01 0.89 -4.43
N SER A 201 -3.54 0.11 -3.46
CA SER A 201 -2.84 0.63 -2.28
C SER A 201 -1.96 -0.43 -1.61
N TYR A 202 -0.90 0.03 -0.95
CA TYR A 202 -0.01 -0.77 -0.11
C TYR A 202 -0.04 -0.18 1.30
N TYR A 203 -0.22 -1.02 2.31
CA TYR A 203 -0.32 -0.61 3.70
C TYR A 203 0.66 -1.40 4.56
N ASN A 204 1.14 -0.80 5.64
CA ASN A 204 1.82 -1.56 6.68
C ASN A 204 0.82 -2.36 7.53
N LYS A 205 1.32 -3.29 8.35
CA LYS A 205 0.49 -4.14 9.22
C LYS A 205 -0.45 -3.39 10.17
N ASN A 206 -0.14 -2.15 10.55
CA ASN A 206 -0.98 -1.38 11.48
C ASN A 206 -2.38 -1.09 10.92
N VAL A 207 -2.55 -1.14 9.60
CA VAL A 207 -3.85 -0.99 8.94
C VAL A 207 -4.86 -2.05 9.40
N LEU A 208 -4.40 -3.23 9.82
CA LEU A 208 -5.27 -4.34 10.25
C LEU A 208 -6.14 -3.97 11.46
N LYS A 209 -5.68 -3.04 12.30
CA LYS A 209 -6.46 -2.49 13.43
C LYS A 209 -7.76 -1.81 12.99
N TYR A 210 -7.82 -1.38 11.73
CA TYR A 210 -8.84 -0.48 11.21
C TYR A 210 -9.60 -1.03 10.00
N LEU A 211 -9.06 -2.05 9.32
CA LEU A 211 -9.76 -2.70 8.21
C LEU A 211 -10.92 -3.59 8.69
N SER A 212 -10.84 -4.15 9.90
CA SER A 212 -11.93 -4.91 10.53
C SER A 212 -13.20 -4.07 10.71
N GLU A 213 -13.07 -2.75 10.86
CA GLU A 213 -14.19 -1.81 10.99
C GLU A 213 -14.94 -1.54 9.66
N ARG A 214 -14.41 -1.99 8.51
CA ARG A 214 -14.98 -1.72 7.17
C ARG A 214 -15.23 -2.97 6.31
N LEU A 215 -14.83 -4.15 6.78
CA LEU A 215 -14.98 -5.42 6.05
C LEU A 215 -16.25 -6.19 6.46
N TYR A 216 -17.08 -5.62 7.34
CA TYR A 216 -18.42 -6.07 7.70
C TYR A 216 -19.43 -4.95 7.51
#